data_AF-A0A9W9CDR6-F1
#
_entry.id   AF-A0A9W9CDR6-F1
#
_cell.length_a   1.000
_cell.length_b   1.000
_cell.length_c   1.000
_cell.angle_alpha   90.00
_cell.angle_beta   90.00
_cell.angle_gamma   90.00
#
_symmetry.space_group_name_H-M   'P 1'
#
loop_
_entity.id
_entity.type
_entity.pdbx_description
1 polymer ?
#
loop_
_entity_poly.entity_id
_entity_poly.type
_entity_poly.pdbx_seq_one_letter_code
_entity_poly.pdbx_strand_id
1 'polypeptide(L)'
;MGRQEHRDMESLYPGHWDSKLDPDIHNIRTKAVGPPHHCRICHATAKPICYLKLHFAFCVAPIEVKGKPDICGERFCPKSQDGCATHPYNHGFNTMVKEAFKGVKSISEAMEELNAQKLQALSLEPEEPEDAPILTYEEYNELAKQKALEEKRFRHTAMTAARTVLKTKGNTKVSKLTAAMMKSSLKGNE
;
A
#
# COMPACT_ATOMS: atom_id res chain seq x y z
N MET A 1 -24.01 0.43 -4.92
CA MET A 1 -23.13 1.00 -3.87
C MET A 1 -22.09 -0.06 -3.54
N GLY A 2 -20.82 0.14 -3.89
CA GLY A 2 -19.83 -0.94 -3.78
C GLY A 2 -18.41 -0.44 -4.03
N ARG A 3 -17.81 0.17 -3.01
CA ARG A 3 -16.38 0.38 -2.83
C ARG A 3 -16.18 1.12 -1.52
N GLN A 4 -16.31 0.39 -0.41
CA GLN A 4 -15.97 0.92 0.90
C GLN A 4 -14.99 -0.07 1.52
N GLU A 5 -13.74 0.40 1.66
CA GLU A 5 -12.81 -0.05 2.69
C GLU A 5 -12.05 -1.36 2.43
N HIS A 6 -11.27 -1.41 1.34
CA HIS A 6 -9.90 -1.93 1.51
C HIS A 6 -9.16 -0.91 2.40
N ARG A 7 -9.37 -1.00 3.72
CA ARG A 7 -8.50 -0.30 4.67
C ARG A 7 -7.10 -0.84 4.42
N ASP A 8 -6.21 0.01 3.92
CA ASP A 8 -4.78 -0.29 3.86
C ASP A 8 -4.36 -0.84 5.22
N MET A 9 -3.91 -2.10 5.28
CA MET A 9 -3.36 -2.66 6.52
C MET A 9 -2.18 -1.81 7.02
N GLU A 10 -1.52 -1.10 6.12
CA GLU A 10 -0.48 -0.12 6.43
C GLU A 10 -1.03 1.10 7.21
N SER A 11 -2.27 1.52 6.95
CA SER A 11 -2.94 2.57 7.72
C SER A 11 -3.29 2.14 9.15
N LEU A 12 -3.51 0.84 9.36
CA LEU A 12 -3.81 0.28 10.68
C LEU A 12 -2.55 0.12 11.54
N TYR A 13 -1.38 -0.04 10.91
CA TYR A 13 -0.10 -0.20 11.61
C TYR A 13 1.06 0.46 10.86
N PRO A 14 1.13 1.81 10.85
CA PRO A 14 2.20 2.52 10.17
C PRO A 14 3.57 2.14 10.74
N GLY A 15 4.49 1.72 9.87
CA GLY A 15 5.88 1.36 10.22
C GLY A 15 6.03 0.05 11.00
N HIS A 16 5.00 -0.79 11.06
CA HIS A 16 5.04 -2.08 11.76
C HIS A 16 5.01 -3.28 10.82
N TRP A 17 4.96 -3.03 9.51
CA TRP A 17 5.19 -4.02 8.45
C TRP A 17 6.62 -3.96 7.88
N ASP A 18 7.44 -3.03 8.38
CA ASP A 18 8.82 -2.87 7.96
C ASP A 18 9.69 -4.04 8.44
N SER A 19 10.80 -4.29 7.75
CA SER A 19 11.82 -5.29 8.13
C SER A 19 12.45 -5.09 9.52
N LYS A 20 12.11 -4.01 10.22
CA LYS A 20 12.52 -3.69 11.59
C LYS A 20 11.56 -4.21 12.66
N LEU A 21 10.43 -4.82 12.28
CA LEU A 21 9.52 -5.43 13.25
C LEU A 21 10.23 -6.57 13.98
N ASP A 22 10.31 -6.47 15.30
CA ASP A 22 10.74 -7.58 16.14
C ASP A 22 9.66 -8.68 16.11
N PRO A 23 9.97 -9.87 15.57
CA PRO A 23 8.98 -10.93 15.40
C PRO A 23 8.46 -11.50 16.72
N ASP A 24 9.19 -11.29 17.83
CA ASP A 24 8.85 -11.84 19.15
C ASP A 24 7.98 -10.88 19.98
N ILE A 25 7.64 -9.71 19.45
CA ILE A 25 6.63 -8.82 20.05
C ILE A 25 5.32 -9.59 20.21
N HIS A 26 4.90 -9.73 21.47
CA HIS A 26 3.63 -10.33 21.83
C HIS A 26 2.51 -9.31 21.79
N ASN A 27 2.76 -8.07 22.22
CA ASN A 27 1.77 -7.01 22.19
C ASN A 27 2.39 -5.69 21.70
N ILE A 28 1.84 -5.15 20.62
CA ILE A 28 2.43 -3.99 19.92
C ILE A 28 2.23 -2.67 20.65
N ARG A 29 1.23 -2.60 21.54
CA ARG A 29 0.94 -1.41 22.36
C ARG A 29 1.89 -1.33 23.54
N THR A 30 2.05 -2.42 24.28
CA THR A 30 2.94 -2.45 25.45
C THR A 30 4.40 -2.68 25.09
N LYS A 31 4.68 -3.07 23.83
CA LYS A 31 5.99 -3.55 23.38
C LYS A 31 6.49 -4.75 24.20
N ALA A 32 5.57 -5.49 24.82
CA ALA A 32 5.90 -6.71 25.54
C ALA A 32 6.41 -7.75 24.54
N VAL A 33 7.60 -8.28 24.83
CA VAL A 33 8.21 -9.39 24.09
C VAL A 33 7.83 -10.68 24.80
N GLY A 34 7.31 -11.64 24.06
CA GLY A 34 6.98 -12.96 24.58
C GLY A 34 8.17 -13.92 24.45
N PRO A 35 8.04 -15.16 24.96
CA PRO A 35 8.99 -16.20 24.58
C PRO A 35 8.96 -16.41 23.06
N PRO A 36 10.07 -16.86 22.46
CA PRO A 36 10.11 -17.15 21.03
C PRO A 36 9.05 -18.20 20.69
N HIS A 37 8.15 -17.85 19.79
CA HIS A 37 7.07 -18.73 19.35
C HIS A 37 7.32 -19.23 17.93
N HIS A 38 7.05 -20.50 17.70
CA HIS A 38 7.01 -21.04 16.35
C HIS A 38 5.75 -20.57 15.61
N CYS A 39 5.93 -20.19 14.36
CA CYS A 39 4.85 -19.95 13.43
C CYS A 39 4.10 -21.26 13.16
N ARG A 40 2.79 -21.30 13.45
CA ARG A 40 1.94 -22.47 13.23
C ARG A 40 1.69 -22.82 11.75
N ILE A 41 2.14 -21.94 10.84
CA ILE A 41 2.00 -22.12 9.39
C ILE A 41 3.34 -22.52 8.77
N CYS A 42 4.43 -21.82 9.11
CA CYS A 42 5.77 -22.18 8.63
C CYS A 42 6.41 -23.35 9.39
N HIS A 43 5.91 -23.67 10.58
CA HIS A 43 6.54 -24.61 11.54
C HIS A 43 7.99 -24.25 11.91
N ALA A 44 8.35 -22.96 11.81
CA ALA A 44 9.67 -22.42 12.12
C ALA A 44 9.55 -21.23 13.09
N THR A 45 10.67 -20.78 13.66
CA THR A 45 10.72 -19.55 14.49
C THR A 45 10.07 -18.38 13.77
N ALA A 46 9.33 -17.55 14.51
CA ALA A 46 8.72 -16.34 13.97
C ALA A 46 9.77 -15.46 13.28
N LYS A 47 9.42 -14.93 12.11
CA LYS A 47 10.26 -14.05 11.30
C LYS A 47 9.41 -12.87 10.82
N PRO A 48 10.01 -11.71 10.49
CA PRO A 48 9.25 -10.57 9.96
C PRO A 48 8.37 -10.94 8.75
N ILE A 49 8.86 -11.81 7.86
CA ILE A 49 8.09 -12.32 6.71
C ILE A 49 6.80 -13.05 7.09
N CYS A 50 6.69 -13.60 8.31
CA CYS A 50 5.47 -14.24 8.79
C CYS A 50 4.33 -13.23 8.99
N TYR A 51 4.64 -11.98 9.31
CA TYR A 51 3.64 -10.92 9.40
C TYR A 51 3.21 -10.46 8.00
N LEU A 52 4.16 -10.28 7.08
CA LEU A 52 3.86 -9.95 5.68
C LEU A 52 2.96 -10.99 4.99
N LYS A 53 3.10 -12.27 5.36
CA LYS A 53 2.25 -13.37 4.87
C LYS A 53 0.99 -13.60 5.71
N LEU A 54 0.68 -12.72 6.66
CA LEU A 54 -0.45 -12.85 7.59
C LEU A 54 -0.49 -14.18 8.36
N HIS A 55 0.65 -14.78 8.64
CA HIS A 55 0.71 -15.90 9.60
C HIS A 55 0.55 -15.41 11.04
N PHE A 56 0.91 -14.15 11.27
CA PHE A 56 0.67 -13.41 12.49
C PHE A 56 0.07 -12.05 12.15
N ALA A 57 -0.76 -11.55 13.05
CA ALA A 57 -1.32 -10.20 13.03
C ALA A 57 -1.48 -9.70 14.47
N PHE A 58 -1.76 -8.40 14.64
CA PHE A 58 -2.04 -7.81 15.94
C PHE A 58 -3.53 -7.47 16.07
N CYS A 59 -4.12 -7.60 17.24
CA CYS A 59 -5.54 -7.30 17.42
C CYS A 59 -5.82 -5.79 17.28
N VAL A 60 -6.76 -5.41 16.39
CA VAL A 60 -7.23 -4.02 16.22
C VAL A 60 -8.49 -3.69 17.02
N ALA A 61 -8.96 -4.62 17.86
CA ALA A 61 -10.17 -4.38 18.65
C ALA A 61 -9.98 -3.10 19.49
N PRO A 62 -10.95 -2.17 19.44
CA PRO A 62 -10.88 -0.94 20.22
C PRO A 62 -10.97 -1.29 21.71
N ILE A 63 -10.08 -0.70 22.50
CA ILE A 63 -10.08 -0.78 23.96
C ILE A 63 -9.98 0.64 24.53
N GLU A 64 -10.21 0.76 25.82
CA GLU A 64 -10.00 2.01 26.54
C GLU A 64 -8.85 1.84 27.55
N VAL A 65 -7.86 2.72 27.44
CA VAL A 65 -6.70 2.73 28.35
C VAL A 65 -6.62 4.10 29.01
N LYS A 66 -6.84 4.15 30.33
CA LYS A 66 -6.80 5.40 31.12
C LYS A 66 -7.71 6.51 30.54
N GLY A 67 -8.93 6.16 30.13
CA GLY A 67 -9.88 7.14 29.59
C GLY A 67 -9.67 7.51 28.13
N LYS A 68 -8.74 6.86 27.41
CA LYS A 68 -8.41 7.17 26.01
C LYS A 68 -8.68 5.97 25.10
N PRO A 69 -9.22 6.19 23.89
CA PRO A 69 -9.38 5.13 22.91
C PRO A 69 -8.02 4.63 22.44
N ASP A 70 -7.85 3.32 22.43
CA ASP A 70 -6.64 2.62 22.01
C ASP A 70 -7.02 1.27 21.36
N ILE A 71 -6.05 0.45 20.99
CA ILE A 71 -6.25 -0.90 20.44
C ILE A 71 -5.69 -1.99 21.35
N CYS A 72 -6.26 -3.19 21.26
CA CYS A 72 -5.81 -4.34 22.03
C CYS A 72 -4.32 -4.66 21.79
N GLY A 73 -3.90 -4.68 20.52
CA GLY A 73 -2.50 -4.84 20.12
C GLY A 73 -1.92 -6.24 20.32
N GLU A 74 -2.73 -7.20 20.75
CA GLU A 74 -2.31 -8.56 21.07
C GLU A 74 -2.00 -9.38 19.80
N ARG A 75 -0.84 -10.04 19.75
CA ARG A 75 -0.44 -10.86 18.61
C ARG A 75 -1.29 -12.12 18.55
N PHE A 76 -1.80 -12.45 17.38
CA PHE A 76 -2.53 -13.68 17.15
C PHE A 76 -2.22 -14.28 15.77
N CYS A 77 -2.57 -15.55 15.59
CA CYS A 77 -2.48 -16.24 14.31
C CYS A 77 -3.85 -16.15 13.61
N PRO A 78 -3.96 -15.55 12.40
CA PRO A 78 -5.23 -15.43 11.69
C PRO A 78 -5.94 -16.77 11.41
N LYS A 79 -5.17 -17.86 11.30
CA LYS A 79 -5.69 -19.24 11.17
C LYS A 79 -6.41 -19.74 12.43
N SER A 80 -6.15 -19.15 13.61
CA SER A 80 -6.84 -19.50 14.86
C SER A 80 -8.35 -19.30 14.74
N GLN A 81 -9.16 -20.05 15.50
CA GLN A 81 -10.61 -19.83 15.55
C GLN A 81 -11.00 -18.64 16.44
N ASP A 82 -10.17 -18.29 17.42
CA ASP A 82 -10.55 -17.38 18.52
C ASP A 82 -9.97 -15.96 18.39
N GLY A 83 -9.39 -15.62 17.23
CA GLY A 83 -8.67 -14.35 17.08
C GLY A 83 -7.51 -14.26 18.10
N CYS A 84 -7.46 -13.16 18.86
CA CYS A 84 -6.48 -12.97 19.94
C CYS A 84 -6.92 -13.55 21.30
N ALA A 85 -7.86 -14.49 21.30
CA ALA A 85 -8.52 -15.10 22.47
C ALA A 85 -9.42 -14.14 23.27
N THR A 86 -8.97 -12.92 23.55
CA THR A 86 -9.80 -11.89 24.22
C THR A 86 -10.83 -11.26 23.29
N HIS A 87 -10.52 -11.18 21.99
CA HIS A 87 -11.39 -10.58 20.98
C HIS A 87 -11.63 -11.59 19.85
N PRO A 88 -12.60 -12.51 20.04
CA PRO A 88 -12.89 -13.55 19.07
C PRO A 88 -13.66 -13.02 17.86
N TYR A 89 -13.52 -13.71 16.72
CA TYR A 89 -14.14 -13.27 15.47
C TYR A 89 -15.67 -13.34 15.48
N ASN A 90 -16.26 -14.24 16.27
CA ASN A 90 -17.72 -14.35 16.40
C ASN A 90 -18.36 -13.10 17.03
N HIS A 91 -17.57 -12.25 17.70
CA HIS A 91 -18.01 -10.96 18.21
C HIS A 91 -17.74 -9.81 17.21
N GLY A 92 -17.34 -10.12 15.97
CA GLY A 92 -17.11 -9.15 14.90
C GLY A 92 -15.72 -8.49 14.92
N PHE A 93 -14.84 -8.85 15.85
CA PHE A 93 -13.48 -8.29 15.89
C PHE A 93 -12.55 -8.95 14.87
N ASN A 94 -11.65 -8.17 14.29
CA ASN A 94 -10.58 -8.64 13.38
C ASN A 94 -11.07 -9.46 12.17
N THR A 95 -12.35 -9.40 11.81
CA THR A 95 -12.93 -10.18 10.70
C THR A 95 -12.21 -9.87 9.39
N MET A 96 -11.84 -8.61 9.16
CA MET A 96 -11.03 -8.17 8.03
C MET A 96 -9.69 -8.91 7.90
N VAL A 97 -9.03 -9.22 9.02
CA VAL A 97 -7.75 -9.95 9.01
C VAL A 97 -7.99 -11.42 8.66
N LYS A 98 -9.08 -12.01 9.15
CA LYS A 98 -9.48 -13.38 8.83
C LYS A 98 -9.89 -13.53 7.37
N GLU A 99 -10.63 -12.57 6.84
CA GLU A 99 -11.04 -12.52 5.44
C GLU A 99 -9.83 -12.31 4.54
N ALA A 100 -8.94 -11.38 4.87
CA ALA A 100 -7.68 -11.20 4.17
C ALA A 100 -6.87 -12.50 4.19
N PHE A 101 -6.71 -13.16 5.33
CA PHE A 101 -6.00 -14.43 5.43
C PHE A 101 -6.63 -15.55 4.58
N LYS A 102 -7.97 -15.61 4.51
CA LYS A 102 -8.68 -16.55 3.60
C LYS A 102 -8.51 -16.18 2.13
N GLY A 103 -8.41 -14.89 1.83
CA GLY A 103 -8.22 -14.35 0.48
C GLY A 103 -6.75 -14.32 0.03
N VAL A 104 -5.79 -14.44 0.96
CA VAL A 104 -4.40 -14.74 0.63
C VAL A 104 -4.37 -16.17 0.12
N LYS A 105 -4.47 -16.30 -1.20
CA LYS A 105 -4.14 -17.52 -1.94
C LYS A 105 -2.90 -18.14 -1.31
N SER A 106 -2.96 -19.43 -1.05
CA SER A 106 -1.83 -20.19 -0.52
C SER A 106 -0.57 -19.86 -1.31
N ILE A 107 0.62 -19.93 -0.69
CA ILE A 107 1.88 -19.64 -1.40
C ILE A 107 1.97 -20.44 -2.72
N SER A 108 1.43 -21.66 -2.74
CA SER A 108 1.29 -22.48 -3.95
C SER A 108 0.40 -21.83 -5.01
N GLU A 109 -0.82 -21.41 -4.67
CA GLU A 109 -1.74 -20.76 -5.60
C GLU A 109 -1.18 -19.40 -6.09
N ALA A 110 -0.54 -18.64 -5.22
CA ALA A 110 0.11 -17.38 -5.59
C ALA A 110 1.31 -17.62 -6.54
N MET A 111 2.09 -18.68 -6.34
CA MET A 111 3.18 -19.07 -7.24
C MET A 111 2.66 -19.58 -8.58
N GLU A 112 1.56 -20.33 -8.57
CA GLU A 112 0.92 -20.83 -9.79
C GLU A 112 0.34 -19.70 -10.65
N GLU A 113 -0.28 -18.70 -10.02
CA GLU A 113 -0.75 -17.50 -10.72
C GLU A 113 0.38 -16.64 -11.27
N LEU A 114 1.46 -16.47 -10.50
CA LEU A 114 2.64 -15.75 -10.98
C LEU A 114 3.25 -16.46 -12.19
N ASN A 115 3.33 -17.80 -12.16
CA ASN A 115 3.80 -18.60 -13.29
C ASN A 115 2.86 -18.48 -14.49
N ALA A 116 1.55 -18.52 -14.29
CA ALA A 116 0.56 -18.36 -15.35
C ALA A 116 0.66 -16.98 -16.03
N GLN A 117 0.81 -15.92 -15.24
CA GLN A 117 1.03 -14.56 -15.77
C GLN A 117 2.33 -14.46 -16.54
N LYS A 118 3.41 -15.09 -16.06
CA LYS A 118 4.71 -15.10 -16.74
C LYS A 118 4.65 -15.85 -18.07
N LEU A 119 3.94 -16.98 -18.12
CA LEU A 119 3.68 -17.73 -19.35
C LEU A 119 2.85 -16.92 -20.35
N GLN A 120 1.83 -16.22 -19.86
CA GLN A 120 1.00 -15.35 -20.71
C GLN A 120 1.80 -14.15 -21.24
N ALA A 121 2.64 -13.54 -20.42
CA ALA A 121 3.54 -12.46 -20.83
C ALA A 121 4.58 -12.93 -21.85
N LEU A 122 5.11 -14.15 -21.72
CA LEU A 122 6.01 -14.75 -22.70
C LEU A 122 5.31 -15.03 -24.04
N SER A 123 4.03 -15.40 -24.01
CA SER A 123 3.23 -15.60 -25.23
C SER A 123 2.83 -14.30 -25.94
N LEU A 124 2.99 -13.16 -25.25
CA LEU A 124 2.74 -11.82 -25.75
C LEU A 124 4.03 -11.09 -26.12
N GLU A 125 5.17 -11.78 -26.15
CA GLU A 125 6.35 -11.18 -26.78
C GLU A 125 5.95 -10.82 -28.21
N PRO A 126 6.02 -9.52 -28.56
CA PRO A 126 5.70 -9.11 -29.92
C PRO A 126 6.67 -9.84 -30.82
N GLU A 127 6.15 -10.68 -31.72
CA GLU A 127 6.95 -11.25 -32.79
C GLU A 127 7.73 -10.08 -33.40
N GLU A 128 9.06 -10.12 -33.27
CA GLU A 128 9.90 -9.11 -33.90
C GLU A 128 9.50 -9.12 -35.37
N PRO A 129 9.03 -7.98 -35.92
CA PRO A 129 8.57 -7.96 -37.29
C PRO A 129 9.72 -8.47 -38.17
N GLU A 130 9.48 -9.57 -38.89
CA GLU A 130 10.53 -10.24 -39.66
C GLU A 130 11.17 -9.31 -40.72
N ASP A 131 10.52 -8.18 -41.01
CA ASP A 131 10.96 -7.13 -41.91
C ASP A 131 11.54 -5.91 -41.19
N ALA A 132 12.15 -6.07 -40.02
CA ALA A 132 12.91 -4.98 -39.40
C ALA A 132 14.07 -4.58 -40.34
N PRO A 133 14.12 -3.32 -40.82
CA PRO A 133 15.17 -2.89 -41.74
C PRO A 133 16.53 -3.05 -41.05
N ILE A 134 17.47 -3.70 -41.76
CA ILE A 134 18.86 -3.84 -41.33
C ILE A 134 19.48 -2.44 -41.30
N LEU A 135 19.41 -1.79 -40.14
CA LEU A 135 20.04 -0.50 -39.89
C LEU A 135 21.55 -0.68 -39.84
N THR A 136 22.27 0.19 -40.53
CA THR A 136 23.71 0.33 -40.33
C THR A 136 24.00 0.85 -38.91
N TYR A 137 25.22 0.63 -38.43
CA TYR A 137 25.64 1.10 -37.10
C TYR A 137 25.52 2.63 -36.94
N GLU A 138 25.73 3.36 -38.03
CA GLU A 138 25.63 4.82 -38.07
C GLU A 138 24.16 5.26 -37.91
N GLU A 139 23.24 4.68 -38.67
CA GLU A 139 21.80 4.94 -38.59
C GLU A 139 21.23 4.57 -37.21
N TYR A 140 21.71 3.46 -36.62
CA TYR A 140 21.35 3.07 -35.26
C TYR A 140 21.73 4.16 -34.23
N ASN A 141 22.95 4.68 -34.33
CA ASN A 141 23.44 5.72 -33.44
C ASN A 141 22.68 7.04 -33.62
N GLU A 142 22.29 7.38 -34.84
CA GLU A 142 21.46 8.55 -35.12
C GLU A 142 20.06 8.39 -34.55
N LEU A 143 19.42 7.23 -34.74
CA LEU A 143 18.11 6.93 -34.19
C LEU A 143 18.13 6.99 -32.65
N ALA A 144 19.18 6.45 -32.03
CA ALA A 144 19.36 6.53 -30.58
C ALA A 144 19.49 7.99 -30.09
N LYS A 145 20.24 8.83 -30.82
CA LYS A 145 20.36 10.27 -30.52
C LYS A 145 19.02 10.99 -30.68
N GLN A 146 18.24 10.67 -31.70
CA GLN A 146 16.92 11.26 -31.92
C GLN A 146 15.95 10.89 -30.80
N LYS A 147 15.87 9.60 -30.43
CA LYS A 147 15.05 9.13 -29.30
C LYS A 147 15.44 9.82 -27.99
N ALA A 148 16.73 9.94 -27.71
CA ALA A 148 17.22 10.63 -26.51
C ALA A 148 16.87 12.13 -26.51
N LEU A 149 16.88 12.79 -27.68
CA LEU A 149 16.47 14.18 -27.82
C LEU A 149 14.96 14.37 -27.63
N GLU A 150 14.17 13.47 -28.21
CA GLU A 150 12.71 13.48 -28.08
C GLU A 150 12.28 13.25 -26.63
N GLU A 151 12.91 12.30 -25.92
CA GLU A 151 12.64 12.06 -24.51
C GLU A 151 12.96 13.31 -23.66
N LYS A 152 14.09 13.99 -23.94
CA LYS A 152 14.42 15.26 -23.28
C LYS A 152 13.36 16.34 -23.55
N ARG A 153 12.87 16.45 -24.79
CA ARG A 153 11.80 17.39 -25.17
C ARG A 153 10.50 17.07 -24.44
N PHE A 154 10.14 15.79 -24.36
CA PHE A 154 8.96 15.33 -23.65
C PHE A 154 9.02 15.70 -22.16
N ARG A 155 10.14 15.37 -21.49
CA ARG A 155 10.37 15.72 -20.08
C ARG A 155 10.30 17.23 -19.83
N HIS A 156 10.92 18.03 -20.71
CA HIS A 156 10.87 19.50 -20.61
C HIS A 156 9.44 20.03 -20.76
N THR A 157 8.68 19.49 -21.71
CA THR A 157 7.29 19.88 -21.97
C THR A 157 6.39 19.54 -20.78
N ALA A 158 6.54 18.33 -20.23
CA ALA A 158 5.81 17.90 -19.03
C ALA A 158 6.13 18.78 -17.81
N MET A 159 7.41 19.09 -17.58
CA MET A 159 7.84 20.00 -16.50
C MET A 159 7.27 21.41 -16.68
N THR A 160 7.26 21.92 -17.91
CA THR A 160 6.69 23.24 -18.23
C THR A 160 5.18 23.26 -17.97
N ALA A 161 4.44 22.25 -18.44
CA ALA A 161 3.01 22.11 -18.19
C ALA A 161 2.71 22.05 -16.69
N ALA A 162 3.42 21.22 -15.92
CA ALA A 162 3.27 21.13 -14.46
C ALA A 162 3.49 22.50 -13.78
N ARG A 163 4.52 23.26 -14.21
CA ARG A 163 4.80 24.60 -13.66
C ARG A 163 3.68 25.61 -13.95
N THR A 164 3.06 25.56 -15.14
CA THR A 164 1.92 26.44 -15.47
C THR A 164 0.70 26.16 -14.60
N VAL A 165 0.38 24.88 -14.35
CA VAL A 165 -0.73 24.46 -13.49
C VAL A 165 -0.53 24.93 -12.04
N LEU A 166 0.70 24.89 -11.52
CA LEU A 166 1.00 25.37 -10.17
C LEU A 166 0.82 26.89 -10.05
N LYS A 167 1.21 27.67 -11.06
CA LYS A 167 1.03 29.14 -11.05
C LYS A 167 -0.45 29.55 -11.07
N THR A 168 -1.30 28.88 -11.85
CA THR A 168 -2.74 29.22 -11.94
C THR A 168 -3.50 28.86 -10.66
N LYS A 169 -3.14 27.77 -9.99
CA LYS A 169 -3.71 27.40 -8.67
C LYS A 169 -3.28 28.34 -7.54
N GLY A 170 -2.06 28.88 -7.59
CA GLY A 170 -1.60 29.89 -6.63
C GLY A 170 -2.40 31.20 -6.72
N ASN A 171 -2.71 31.65 -7.94
CA ASN A 171 -3.38 32.94 -8.14
C ASN A 171 -4.89 32.92 -7.81
N THR A 172 -5.55 31.77 -7.99
CA THR A 172 -6.99 31.62 -7.67
C THR A 172 -7.27 31.62 -6.16
N LYS A 173 -6.36 31.12 -5.32
CA LYS A 173 -6.53 31.20 -3.85
C LYS A 173 -6.45 32.63 -3.32
N VAL A 174 -5.57 33.46 -3.89
CA VAL A 174 -5.45 34.88 -3.48
C VAL A 174 -6.69 35.67 -3.88
N SER A 175 -7.26 35.42 -5.06
CA SER A 175 -8.50 36.08 -5.52
C SER A 175 -9.76 35.76 -4.70
N LYS A 176 -9.86 34.53 -4.14
CA LYS A 176 -11.00 34.15 -3.29
C LYS A 176 -10.91 34.75 -1.88
N LEU A 177 -9.69 34.95 -1.38
CA LEU A 177 -9.45 35.56 -0.06
C LEU A 177 -9.81 37.05 -0.06
N THR A 178 -9.47 37.79 -1.13
CA THR A 178 -9.83 39.21 -1.26
C THR A 178 -11.35 39.41 -1.44
N ALA A 179 -12.02 38.54 -2.20
CA ALA A 179 -13.48 38.62 -2.37
C ALA A 179 -14.28 38.28 -1.10
N ALA A 180 -13.76 37.40 -0.23
CA ALA A 180 -14.40 37.04 1.04
C ALA A 180 -14.33 38.18 2.07
N MET A 181 -13.21 38.91 2.14
CA MET A 181 -13.06 40.02 3.07
C MET A 181 -13.99 41.21 2.76
N MET A 182 -14.31 41.47 1.49
CA MET A 182 -15.21 42.57 1.12
C MET A 182 -16.69 42.32 1.44
N LYS A 183 -17.13 41.05 1.53
CA LYS A 183 -18.54 40.71 1.84
C LYS A 183 -18.88 40.76 3.33
N SER A 184 -17.89 40.68 4.21
CA SER A 184 -18.09 40.71 5.66
C SER A 184 -18.31 42.12 6.21
N SER A 185 -18.02 43.17 5.44
CA SER A 185 -18.13 44.56 5.89
C SER A 185 -19.53 45.19 5.73
N LEU A 186 -20.51 44.48 5.15
CA LEU A 186 -21.82 45.03 4.77
C LEU A 186 -23.02 44.51 5.58
N LYS A 187 -22.82 43.69 6.62
CA LYS A 187 -23.92 43.04 7.37
C LYS A 187 -24.09 43.51 8.83
N GLY A 188 -23.62 44.71 9.18
CA GLY A 188 -23.56 45.19 10.57
C GLY A 188 -24.45 46.36 10.94
N ASN A 189 -25.56 46.63 10.25
CA ASN A 189 -26.47 47.76 10.58
C ASN A 189 -27.93 47.38 10.29
N GLU A 190 -28.53 46.53 11.10
CA GLU A 190 -30.00 46.48 11.34
C GLU A 190 -30.27 46.08 12.79
#